data_AF-A0A8T6SIW3-F1
#
_entry.id   AF-A0A8T6SIW3-F1
#
_cell.length_a   1.000
_cell.length_b   1.000
_cell.length_c   1.000
_cell.angle_alpha   90.00
_cell.angle_beta   90.00
_cell.angle_gamma   90.00
#
_symmetry.space_group_name_H-M   'P 1'
#
loop_
_entity.id
_entity.type
_entity.pdbx_description
1 polymer ?
#
loop_
_entity_poly.entity_id
_entity_poly.type
_entity_poly.pdbx_seq_one_letter_code
_entity_poly.pdbx_strand_id
1 'polypeptide(L)'
;MLKDFNILATTSRGNEDEACRELWYLLREIGDPAPKIDRTYVSGLIVGKTVVNPFDVVAELRIILRNRPYEFRYLLRIIPIEKVFQTSLDKIREASTKFSKNIGENETFRVTVEKR
;
A
#
# COMPACT_ATOMS: atom_id res chain seq x y z
N MET A 1 -7.35 11.08 7.64
CA MET A 1 -6.23 10.28 7.15
C MET A 1 -5.88 9.20 8.18
N LEU A 2 -5.99 7.93 7.79
CA LEU A 2 -5.53 6.79 8.58
C LEU A 2 -4.04 6.97 8.95
N LYS A 3 -3.71 6.79 10.22
CA LYS A 3 -2.32 6.87 10.72
C LYS A 3 -1.63 5.49 10.73
N ASP A 4 -2.41 4.43 10.67
CA ASP A 4 -1.99 3.03 10.77
C ASP A 4 -2.44 2.25 9.51
N PHE A 5 -1.88 2.58 8.35
CA PHE A 5 -2.17 1.90 7.09
C PHE A 5 -1.08 0.89 6.74
N ASN A 6 -1.43 -0.12 5.95
CA ASN A 6 -0.50 -1.12 5.40
C ASN A 6 -0.61 -1.26 3.87
N ILE A 7 -1.45 -0.47 3.22
CA ILE A 7 -1.54 -0.32 1.77
C ILE A 7 -1.45 1.16 1.41
N LEU A 8 -0.61 1.48 0.42
CA LEU A 8 -0.56 2.78 -0.22
C LEU A 8 -0.95 2.60 -1.69
N ALA A 9 -1.88 3.41 -2.19
CA ALA A 9 -2.28 3.33 -3.59
C ALA A 9 -2.35 4.70 -4.26
N THR A 10 -2.06 4.73 -5.55
CA THR A 10 -2.09 5.95 -6.37
C THR A 10 -3.23 5.91 -7.36
N THR A 11 -3.78 7.08 -7.67
CA THR A 11 -4.83 7.29 -8.67
C THR A 11 -4.57 8.59 -9.44
N SER A 12 -5.27 8.83 -10.54
CA SER A 12 -5.28 10.14 -11.18
C SER A 12 -5.97 11.17 -10.30
N ARG A 13 -5.49 12.41 -10.32
CA ARG A 13 -6.06 13.52 -9.52
C ARG A 13 -7.56 13.67 -9.80
N GLY A 14 -8.35 13.81 -8.74
CA GLY A 14 -9.81 13.94 -8.82
C GLY A 14 -10.59 12.61 -8.77
N ASN A 15 -9.90 11.47 -8.88
CA ASN A 15 -10.53 10.14 -8.82
C ASN A 15 -10.36 9.46 -7.45
N GLU A 16 -9.96 10.19 -6.40
CA GLU A 16 -9.67 9.61 -5.09
C GLU A 16 -10.89 8.93 -4.45
N ASP A 17 -12.11 9.43 -4.66
CA ASP A 17 -13.32 8.74 -4.13
C ASP A 17 -13.56 7.40 -4.83
N GLU A 18 -13.45 7.38 -6.16
CA GLU A 18 -13.67 6.15 -6.92
C GLU A 18 -12.57 5.13 -6.66
N ALA A 19 -11.31 5.58 -6.56
CA ALA A 19 -10.20 4.74 -6.15
C ALA A 19 -10.37 4.18 -4.73
N CYS A 20 -10.94 4.96 -3.79
CA CYS A 20 -11.26 4.46 -2.46
C CYS A 20 -12.30 3.34 -2.50
N ARG A 21 -13.36 3.49 -3.31
CA ARG A 21 -14.40 2.46 -3.48
C ARG A 21 -13.85 1.20 -4.16
N GLU A 22 -13.07 1.38 -5.22
CA GLU A 22 -12.41 0.29 -5.95
C GLU A 22 -11.50 -0.51 -5.01
N LEU A 23 -10.63 0.17 -4.26
CA LEU A 23 -9.73 -0.49 -3.30
C LEU A 23 -10.52 -1.20 -2.19
N TRP A 24 -11.60 -0.58 -1.69
CA TRP A 24 -12.46 -1.21 -0.69
C TRP A 24 -13.07 -2.51 -1.22
N TYR A 25 -13.65 -2.48 -2.43
CA TYR A 25 -14.27 -3.65 -3.04
C TYR A 25 -13.24 -4.78 -3.26
N LEU A 26 -12.09 -4.45 -3.82
CA LEU A 26 -11.01 -5.41 -4.08
C LEU A 26 -10.48 -6.04 -2.78
N LEU A 27 -10.32 -5.27 -1.71
CA LEU A 27 -9.89 -5.79 -0.40
C LEU A 27 -10.96 -6.70 0.22
N ARG A 28 -12.25 -6.39 0.07
CA ARG A 28 -13.34 -7.26 0.51
C ARG A 28 -13.32 -8.60 -0.21
N GLU A 29 -13.05 -8.58 -1.51
CA GLU A 29 -13.06 -9.78 -2.35
C GLU A 29 -11.93 -10.76 -1.99
N ILE A 30 -10.75 -10.26 -1.66
CA ILE A 30 -9.62 -11.09 -1.21
C ILE A 30 -9.72 -11.51 0.27
N GLY A 31 -10.88 -11.29 0.90
CA GLY A 31 -11.20 -11.84 2.22
C GLY A 31 -11.03 -10.89 3.41
N ASP A 32 -10.83 -9.58 3.20
CA ASP A 32 -10.91 -8.64 4.32
C ASP A 32 -12.38 -8.36 4.68
N PRO A 33 -12.86 -8.67 5.90
CA PRO A 33 -14.24 -8.39 6.27
C PRO A 33 -14.55 -6.90 6.47
N ALA A 34 -13.57 -6.05 6.76
CA ALA A 34 -13.78 -4.65 7.10
C ALA A 34 -12.56 -3.76 6.79
N PRO A 35 -12.13 -3.67 5.51
CA PRO A 35 -11.02 -2.82 5.14
C PRO A 35 -11.38 -1.35 5.36
N LYS A 36 -10.44 -0.57 5.85
CA LYS A 36 -10.58 0.89 6.03
C LYS A 36 -9.75 1.59 4.98
N ILE A 37 -10.36 2.47 4.20
CA ILE A 37 -9.66 3.25 3.17
C ILE A 37 -9.94 4.72 3.45
N ASP A 38 -8.92 5.55 3.29
CA ASP A 38 -9.03 6.99 3.50
C ASP A 38 -8.18 7.74 2.49
N ARG A 39 -8.58 8.99 2.24
CA ARG A 39 -7.82 9.92 1.43
C ARG A 39 -6.61 10.42 2.22
N THR A 40 -5.56 10.74 1.48
CA THR A 40 -4.45 11.53 2.03
C THR A 40 -4.65 13.00 1.70
N TYR A 41 -3.83 13.88 2.30
CA TYR A 41 -3.78 15.29 1.92
C TYR A 41 -3.06 15.52 0.58
N VAL A 42 -2.51 14.47 -0.03
CA VAL A 42 -1.81 14.52 -1.32
C VAL A 42 -2.76 14.05 -2.42
N SER A 43 -2.99 14.89 -3.42
CA SER A 43 -3.85 14.52 -4.55
C SER A 43 -3.24 13.37 -5.36
N GLY A 44 -4.10 12.43 -5.75
CA GLY A 44 -3.74 11.19 -6.43
C GLY A 44 -3.21 10.10 -5.50
N LEU A 45 -3.34 10.25 -4.17
CA LEU A 45 -2.82 9.30 -3.20
C LEU A 45 -3.86 8.94 -2.13
N ILE A 46 -4.08 7.64 -1.96
CA ILE A 46 -4.99 7.06 -0.96
C ILE A 46 -4.27 6.01 -0.12
N VAL A 47 -4.80 5.73 1.07
CA VAL A 47 -4.25 4.73 2.00
C VAL A 47 -5.30 3.73 2.42
N GLY A 48 -4.89 2.48 2.59
CA GLY A 48 -5.74 1.38 3.03
C GLY A 48 -5.15 0.69 4.25
N LYS A 49 -6.03 0.33 5.19
CA LYS A 49 -5.75 -0.56 6.31
C LYS A 49 -6.56 -1.83 6.14
N THR A 50 -5.85 -2.94 6.08
CA THR A 50 -6.39 -4.29 5.96
C THR A 50 -5.84 -5.21 7.03
N VAL A 51 -6.61 -6.24 7.39
CA VAL A 51 -6.15 -7.34 8.26
C VAL A 51 -5.35 -8.40 7.50
N VAL A 52 -5.49 -8.43 6.17
CA VAL A 52 -4.74 -9.34 5.30
C VAL A 52 -3.29 -8.88 5.23
N ASN A 53 -2.35 -9.82 5.10
CA ASN A 53 -0.94 -9.49 4.91
C ASN A 53 -0.80 -8.62 3.63
N PRO A 54 -0.16 -7.43 3.71
CA PRO A 54 -0.12 -6.51 2.59
C PRO A 54 0.61 -7.06 1.35
N PHE A 55 1.55 -7.99 1.52
CA PHE A 55 2.22 -8.65 0.40
C PHE A 55 1.28 -9.63 -0.31
N ASP A 56 0.51 -10.39 0.46
CA ASP A 56 -0.49 -11.32 -0.08
C ASP A 56 -1.59 -10.54 -0.80
N VAL A 57 -2.00 -9.39 -0.28
CA VAL A 57 -2.90 -8.46 -0.99
C VAL A 57 -2.37 -8.15 -2.38
N VAL A 58 -1.10 -7.73 -2.50
CA VAL A 58 -0.53 -7.39 -3.81
C VAL A 58 -0.42 -8.61 -4.72
N ALA A 59 -0.14 -9.80 -4.18
CA ALA A 59 -0.10 -11.03 -4.95
C ALA A 59 -1.49 -11.40 -5.51
N GLU A 60 -2.52 -11.40 -4.67
CA GLU A 60 -3.90 -11.71 -5.04
C GLU A 60 -4.47 -10.68 -6.02
N LEU A 61 -4.26 -9.38 -5.77
CA LEU A 61 -4.72 -8.33 -6.69
C LEU A 61 -4.04 -8.42 -8.06
N ARG A 62 -2.80 -8.93 -8.16
CA ARG A 62 -2.16 -9.21 -9.45
C ARG A 62 -2.85 -10.35 -10.21
N ILE A 63 -3.36 -11.36 -9.50
CA ILE A 63 -4.13 -12.46 -10.11
C ILE A 63 -5.45 -11.91 -10.64
N ILE A 64 -6.17 -11.12 -9.83
CA ILE A 64 -7.42 -10.46 -10.27
C ILE A 64 -7.14 -9.56 -11.48
N LEU A 65 -6.10 -8.72 -11.45
CA LEU A 65 -5.75 -7.82 -12.55
C LEU A 65 -5.50 -8.57 -13.86
N ARG A 66 -4.85 -9.74 -13.81
CA ARG A 66 -4.59 -10.56 -15.02
C ARG A 66 -5.87 -11.16 -15.60
N ASN A 67 -6.79 -11.59 -14.74
CA ASN A 67 -8.01 -12.29 -15.17
C ASN A 67 -9.16 -11.32 -15.49
N ARG A 68 -9.25 -10.22 -14.73
CA ARG A 68 -10.36 -9.26 -14.72
C ARG A 68 -9.84 -7.82 -14.65
N PRO A 69 -9.08 -7.36 -15.66
CA PRO A 69 -8.47 -6.03 -15.65
C PRO A 69 -9.50 -4.89 -15.59
N TYR A 70 -10.72 -5.12 -16.06
CA TYR A 70 -11.82 -4.13 -16.05
C TYR A 70 -12.32 -3.76 -14.64
N GLU A 71 -11.91 -4.50 -13.61
CA GLU A 71 -12.15 -4.16 -12.20
C GLU A 71 -11.17 -3.10 -11.67
N PHE A 72 -10.08 -2.83 -12.40
CA PHE A 72 -9.09 -1.81 -12.06
C PHE A 72 -9.23 -0.63 -13.02
N ARG A 73 -9.98 0.39 -12.63
CA ARG A 73 -10.25 1.58 -13.45
C ARG A 73 -9.55 2.81 -12.91
N TYR A 74 -9.46 2.93 -11.59
CA TYR A 74 -8.99 4.13 -10.91
C TYR A 74 -7.66 3.92 -10.19
N LEU A 75 -7.34 2.70 -9.77
CA LEU A 75 -6.05 2.39 -9.13
C LEU A 75 -4.95 2.24 -10.19
N LEU A 76 -3.87 3.00 -10.02
CA LEU A 76 -2.71 2.99 -10.92
C LEU A 76 -1.55 2.15 -10.37
N ARG A 77 -1.33 2.18 -9.05
CA ARG A 77 -0.27 1.46 -8.37
C ARG A 77 -0.72 1.14 -6.95
N ILE A 78 -0.45 -0.07 -6.49
CA ILE A 78 -0.70 -0.54 -5.12
C ILE A 78 0.64 -0.97 -4.54
N ILE A 79 0.98 -0.44 -3.38
CA ILE A 79 2.27 -0.63 -2.71
C ILE A 79 1.99 -1.19 -1.31
N PRO A 80 2.58 -2.35 -0.96
CA PRO A 80 2.47 -2.89 0.37
C PRO A 80 3.36 -2.08 1.32
N ILE A 81 2.85 -1.77 2.51
CA ILE A 81 3.57 -1.00 3.53
C ILE A 81 3.74 -1.88 4.77
N GLU A 82 4.98 -2.23 5.08
CA GLU A 82 5.30 -3.02 6.28
C GLU A 82 5.19 -2.21 7.57
N LYS A 83 5.59 -0.93 7.54
CA LYS A 83 5.63 -0.11 8.74
C LYS A 83 5.38 1.37 8.45
N VAL A 84 4.52 1.96 9.27
CA VAL A 84 4.26 3.39 9.34
C VAL A 84 4.70 3.89 10.72
N PHE A 85 5.39 5.02 10.77
CA PHE A 85 5.83 5.64 12.01
C PHE A 85 5.92 7.16 11.85
N GLN A 86 5.86 7.87 12.97
CA GLN A 86 6.14 9.30 12.99
C GLN A 86 7.57 9.56 12.52
N THR A 87 7.73 10.48 11.56
CA THR A 87 9.01 10.76 10.93
C THR A 87 10.03 11.29 11.94
N SER A 88 11.02 10.46 12.26
CA SER A 88 12.24 10.85 12.99
C SER A 88 13.42 10.03 12.49
N LEU A 89 14.62 10.61 12.56
CA LEU A 89 15.85 9.91 12.13
C LEU A 89 16.08 8.61 12.92
N ASP A 90 15.78 8.61 14.21
CA ASP A 90 15.94 7.42 15.06
C ASP A 90 14.95 6.31 14.68
N LYS A 91 13.70 6.65 14.37
CA LYS A 91 12.69 5.66 13.93
C LYS A 91 13.02 5.08 12.55
N ILE A 92 13.55 5.92 11.65
CA ILE A 92 14.04 5.47 10.35
C ILE A 92 15.20 4.48 10.54
N ARG A 93 16.21 4.85 11.35
CA ARG A 93 17.35 3.97 11.65
C ARG A 93 16.89 2.64 12.24
N GLU A 94 16.02 2.68 13.26
CA GLU A 94 15.49 1.48 13.91
C GLU A 94 14.75 0.56 12.94
N ALA A 95 13.90 1.12 12.07
CA ALA A 95 13.14 0.35 11.08
C ALA A 95 14.06 -0.25 10.01
N SER A 96 14.97 0.55 9.45
CA SER A 96 15.91 0.10 8.42
C SER A 96 16.84 -1.01 8.91
N THR A 97 17.36 -0.93 10.15
CA THR A 97 18.17 -2.01 10.76
C THR A 97 17.37 -3.28 11.01
N LYS A 98 16.05 -3.18 11.25
CA LYS A 98 15.18 -4.36 11.36
C LYS A 98 14.97 -5.00 9.99
N PHE A 99 14.69 -4.20 8.97
CA PHE A 99 14.46 -4.70 7.61
C PHE A 99 15.73 -5.23 6.93
N SER A 100 16.91 -4.72 7.29
CA SER A 100 18.16 -5.23 6.72
C SER A 100 18.43 -6.70 7.05
N LYS A 101 17.78 -7.24 8.10
CA LYS A 101 17.86 -8.67 8.44
C LYS A 101 17.16 -9.58 7.42
N ASN A 102 16.30 -9.01 6.57
CA ASN A 102 15.62 -9.73 5.50
C ASN A 102 16.48 -9.81 4.22
N ILE A 103 17.68 -9.20 4.21
CA ILE A 103 18.60 -9.18 3.08
C ILE A 103 19.71 -10.21 3.36
N GLY A 104 19.87 -11.18 2.47
CA GLY A 104 20.90 -12.20 2.59
C GLY A 104 22.32 -11.64 2.45
N GLU A 105 23.32 -12.37 2.95
CA GLU A 105 24.73 -11.91 2.99
C GLU A 105 25.29 -11.48 1.61
N ASN A 106 24.80 -12.09 0.53
CA ASN A 106 25.25 -11.83 -0.85
C ASN A 106 24.21 -11.06 -1.69
N GLU A 107 23.13 -10.59 -1.08
CA GLU A 107 22.12 -9.80 -1.77
C GLU A 107 22.50 -8.32 -1.80
N THR A 108 22.17 -7.66 -2.91
CA THR A 108 22.35 -6.21 -3.03
C THR A 108 21.00 -5.52 -2.89
N PHE A 109 21.01 -4.31 -2.34
CA PHE A 109 19.81 -3.51 -2.16
C PHE A 109 20.01 -2.08 -2.66
N ARG A 110 18.89 -1.42 -2.92
CA ARG A 110 18.84 0.01 -3.25
C ARG A 110 17.92 0.70 -2.27
N VAL A 111 18.35 1.85 -1.76
CA VAL A 111 17.48 2.75 -0.99
C VAL A 111 16.95 3.82 -1.92
N THR A 112 15.65 4.03 -1.91
CA THR A 112 14.99 5.13 -2.61
C THR A 112 14.22 5.95 -1.58
N VAL A 113 14.48 7.25 -1.54
CA VAL A 113 13.81 8.19 -0.65
C VAL A 113 12.88 9.07 -1.48
N GLU A 114 11.58 8.96 -1.24
CA GLU A 114 10.57 9.83 -1.85
C GLU A 114 10.01 10.78 -0.79
N LYS A 115 10.08 12.09 -1.04
CA LYS A 115 9.44 13.11 -0.21
C LYS A 115 8.20 13.62 -0.95
N ARG A 116 7.03 13.42 -0.36
CA ARG A 116 5.72 13.80 -0.92
C ARG A 116 5.03 14.82 -0.02
#